data_AF-A0A5D2ZCI8-F1
#
_entry.id   AF-A0A5D2ZCI8-F1
#
_cell.length_a   1.000
_cell.length_b   1.000
_cell.length_c   1.000
_cell.angle_alpha   90.00
_cell.angle_beta   90.00
_cell.angle_gamma   90.00
#
_symmetry.space_group_name_H-M   'P 1'
#
loop_
_entity.id
_entity.type
_entity.pdbx_description
1 polymer ?
#
loop_
_entity_poly.entity_id
_entity_poly.type
_entity_poly.pdbx_seq_one_letter_code
_entity_poly.pdbx_strand_id
1 'polypeptide(L)'
;MGVLLTTLEFLASLLLIFLLGFVSVIVLEAYRRRHNNAHVEAPAMFEDPESLKQVPFPDIVDPAEKYLSLIIPAYNEEYRLPGTLNETMNYLQQRAANDKSFSYEVVIVDDGSKDGTKRVAFDFVKKYGVDNVRVILLGKNHGKGEAIRKGMLHSRGELLLMLDADGATKVTDLEKLENQIHAIARKDYHPGDSAAGEATFRISDIPIVAFGSRAHLEEKALATGFHLVVLLAAGPGIRDTQCGFKMFTRSAARKLFTNIRLKRWCFDVEIVFLCKWFGIPMLEISVNWSEIPGSKVNPLSIPNMLWELALMSVGYRTRIWKINS
;
A
#
# COMPACT_ATOMS: atom_id res chain seq x y z
N MET A 1 1.67 44.50 -35.57
CA MET A 1 2.01 44.32 -34.14
C MET A 1 0.75 44.25 -33.25
N GLY A 2 -0.21 45.17 -33.39
CA GLY A 2 -1.44 45.17 -32.56
C GLY A 2 -2.34 43.92 -32.66
N VAL A 3 -2.56 43.37 -33.87
CA VAL A 3 -3.41 42.17 -34.07
C VAL A 3 -2.80 40.90 -33.45
N LEU A 4 -1.47 40.80 -33.41
CA LEU A 4 -0.79 39.65 -32.78
C LEU A 4 -0.91 39.73 -31.25
N LEU A 5 -0.83 40.95 -30.69
CA LEU A 5 -0.96 41.17 -29.25
C LEU A 5 -2.37 40.86 -28.76
N THR A 6 -3.39 41.32 -29.50
CA THR A 6 -4.80 41.06 -29.13
C THR A 6 -5.19 39.59 -29.27
N THR A 7 -4.65 38.86 -30.26
CA THR A 7 -4.89 37.40 -30.35
C THR A 7 -4.19 36.64 -29.22
N LEU A 8 -2.97 37.04 -28.83
CA LEU A 8 -2.28 36.48 -27.67
C LEU A 8 -3.04 36.74 -26.36
N GLU A 9 -3.53 37.95 -26.13
CA GLU A 9 -4.35 38.31 -24.96
C GLU A 9 -5.67 37.52 -24.91
N PHE A 10 -6.33 37.35 -26.06
CA PHE A 10 -7.55 36.55 -26.16
C PHE A 10 -7.28 35.07 -25.86
N LEU A 11 -6.22 34.48 -26.41
CA LEU A 11 -5.83 33.10 -26.13
C LEU A 11 -5.43 32.90 -24.65
N ALA A 12 -4.72 33.86 -24.06
CA ALA A 12 -4.37 33.84 -22.64
C ALA A 12 -5.61 33.91 -21.75
N SER A 13 -6.60 34.74 -22.11
CA SER A 13 -7.87 34.85 -21.39
C SER A 13 -8.69 33.56 -21.47
N LEU A 14 -8.77 32.94 -22.66
CA LEU A 14 -9.42 31.64 -22.84
C LEU A 14 -8.74 30.55 -22.02
N LEU A 15 -7.41 30.52 -22.01
CA LEU A 15 -6.64 29.58 -21.20
C LEU A 15 -6.91 29.79 -19.70
N LEU A 16 -6.95 31.03 -19.23
CA LEU A 16 -7.24 31.35 -17.83
C LEU A 16 -8.65 30.89 -17.42
N ILE A 17 -9.66 31.17 -18.25
CA ILE A 17 -11.05 30.74 -17.99
C ILE A 17 -11.12 29.21 -17.94
N PHE A 18 -10.46 28.53 -18.87
CA PHE A 18 -10.39 27.07 -18.88
C PHE A 18 -9.73 26.52 -17.61
N LEU A 19 -8.59 27.09 -17.19
CA LEU A 19 -7.89 26.69 -15.97
C LEU A 19 -8.75 26.92 -14.71
N LEU A 20 -9.41 28.06 -14.59
CA LEU A 20 -10.31 28.36 -13.47
C LEU A 20 -11.50 27.39 -13.44
N GLY A 21 -12.09 27.11 -14.60
CA GLY A 21 -13.15 26.10 -14.73
C GLY A 21 -12.67 24.73 -14.28
N PHE A 22 -11.50 24.29 -14.76
CA PHE A 22 -10.92 23.00 -14.42
C PHE A 22 -10.62 22.86 -12.92
N VAL A 23 -10.01 23.88 -12.30
CA VAL A 23 -9.77 23.93 -10.84
C VAL A 23 -11.09 23.88 -10.07
N SER A 24 -12.11 24.61 -10.53
CA SER A 24 -13.44 24.60 -9.91
C SER A 24 -14.06 23.20 -9.93
N VAL A 25 -13.95 22.48 -11.05
CA VAL A 25 -14.44 21.09 -11.15
C VAL A 25 -13.70 20.18 -10.17
N ILE A 26 -12.37 20.30 -10.04
CA ILE A 26 -11.58 19.51 -9.09
C ILE A 26 -12.03 19.79 -7.65
N VAL A 27 -12.19 21.07 -7.26
CA VAL A 27 -12.61 21.45 -5.91
C VAL A 27 -14.02 20.95 -5.61
N LEU A 28 -14.96 21.13 -6.55
CA LEU A 28 -16.33 20.63 -6.42
C LEU A 28 -16.36 19.10 -6.28
N GLU A 29 -15.56 18.40 -7.08
CA GLU A 29 -15.47 16.94 -7.01
C GLU A 29 -14.82 16.46 -5.71
N ALA A 30 -13.75 17.12 -5.26
CA ALA A 30 -13.12 16.83 -3.97
C ALA A 30 -14.12 17.04 -2.82
N TYR A 31 -14.92 18.11 -2.87
CA TYR A 31 -15.97 18.41 -1.90
C TYR A 31 -17.13 17.40 -1.95
N ARG A 32 -17.54 16.98 -3.16
CA ARG A 32 -18.53 15.92 -3.36
C ARG A 32 -18.07 14.60 -2.74
N ARG A 33 -16.77 14.29 -2.84
CA ARG A 33 -16.15 13.07 -2.30
C ARG A 33 -15.69 13.16 -0.84
N ARG A 34 -15.94 14.28 -0.14
CA ARG A 34 -15.38 14.51 1.21
C ARG A 34 -15.78 13.45 2.26
N HIS A 35 -16.96 12.88 2.10
CA HIS A 35 -17.51 11.80 2.94
C HIS A 35 -17.46 10.44 2.24
N ASN A 36 -16.89 10.34 1.04
CA ASN A 36 -16.76 9.11 0.29
C ASN A 36 -15.58 8.28 0.80
N ASN A 37 -15.59 8.00 2.10
CA ASN A 37 -14.66 7.14 2.82
C ASN A 37 -15.23 5.72 2.91
N ALA A 38 -16.31 5.44 2.16
CA ALA A 38 -16.99 4.16 2.19
C ALA A 38 -16.07 3.12 1.55
N HIS A 39 -15.37 2.37 2.39
CA HIS A 39 -14.60 1.21 1.99
C HIS A 39 -15.50 -0.03 2.00
N VAL A 40 -15.04 -1.10 1.36
CA VAL A 40 -15.75 -2.38 1.43
C VAL A 40 -15.79 -2.78 2.90
N GLU A 41 -16.89 -3.34 3.40
CA GLU A 41 -16.85 -3.97 4.73
C GLU A 41 -16.24 -5.35 4.57
N ALA A 42 -15.33 -5.73 5.48
CA ALA A 42 -14.83 -7.11 5.44
C ALA A 42 -15.96 -8.02 5.91
N PRO A 43 -16.01 -9.28 5.45
CA PRO A 43 -16.80 -10.28 6.14
C PRO A 43 -16.40 -10.29 7.62
N ALA A 44 -17.34 -10.48 8.55
CA ALA A 44 -17.03 -10.48 9.99
C ALA A 44 -16.17 -11.70 10.41
N MET A 45 -16.22 -12.77 9.61
CA MET A 45 -15.59 -14.05 9.91
C MET A 45 -14.88 -14.61 8.67
N PHE A 46 -13.70 -15.19 8.87
CA PHE A 46 -13.05 -16.12 7.96
C PHE A 46 -13.64 -17.51 8.16
N GLU A 47 -13.83 -18.28 7.09
CA GLU A 47 -14.18 -19.70 7.20
C GLU A 47 -12.93 -20.53 6.93
N ASP A 48 -12.49 -21.30 7.93
CA ASP A 48 -11.44 -22.28 7.73
C ASP A 48 -11.92 -23.34 6.73
N PRO A 49 -11.32 -23.45 5.54
CA PRO A 49 -11.78 -24.40 4.52
C PRO A 49 -11.59 -25.86 4.92
N GLU A 50 -10.85 -26.16 5.99
CA GLU A 50 -10.65 -27.52 6.50
C GLU A 50 -11.62 -27.83 7.64
N SER A 51 -11.70 -26.98 8.67
CA SER A 51 -12.55 -27.23 9.83
C SER A 51 -13.98 -26.67 9.73
N LEU A 52 -14.26 -25.85 8.70
CA LEU A 52 -15.48 -25.03 8.55
C LEU A 52 -15.74 -24.11 9.76
N LYS A 53 -14.75 -23.95 10.63
CA LYS A 53 -14.86 -23.09 11.80
C LYS A 53 -14.77 -21.64 11.35
N GLN A 54 -15.70 -20.84 11.86
CA GLN A 54 -15.63 -19.40 11.70
C GLN A 54 -14.54 -18.83 12.64
N VAL A 55 -13.57 -18.15 12.06
CA VAL A 55 -12.48 -17.46 12.77
C VAL A 55 -12.73 -15.96 12.63
N PRO A 56 -12.81 -15.19 13.74
CA PRO A 56 -13.04 -13.75 13.65
C PRO A 56 -11.88 -13.07 12.89
N PHE A 57 -12.20 -12.03 12.13
CA PHE A 57 -11.16 -11.20 11.55
C PHE A 57 -10.48 -10.36 12.64
N PRO A 58 -9.14 -10.42 12.76
CA PRO A 58 -8.42 -9.51 13.62
C PRO A 58 -8.52 -8.09 13.08
N ASP A 59 -8.38 -7.11 13.95
CA ASP A 59 -8.31 -5.70 13.59
C ASP A 59 -6.90 -5.16 13.84
N ILE A 60 -6.45 -4.20 13.03
CA ILE A 60 -5.17 -3.53 13.20
C ILE A 60 -5.06 -2.80 14.55
N VAL A 61 -6.19 -2.50 15.21
CA VAL A 61 -6.18 -1.92 16.56
C VAL A 61 -5.83 -2.91 17.66
N ASP A 62 -6.01 -4.21 17.41
CA ASP A 62 -5.67 -5.27 18.37
C ASP A 62 -4.14 -5.37 18.55
N PRO A 63 -3.65 -5.90 19.68
CA PRO A 63 -2.23 -6.25 19.84
C PRO A 63 -1.77 -7.21 18.73
N ALA A 64 -0.48 -7.13 18.36
CA ALA A 64 0.09 -8.06 17.40
C ALA A 64 0.15 -9.48 17.98
N GLU A 65 -0.22 -10.48 17.18
CA GLU A 65 -0.10 -11.92 17.52
C GLU A 65 1.01 -12.61 16.73
N LYS A 66 1.41 -12.01 15.61
CA LYS A 66 2.47 -12.51 14.72
C LYS A 66 3.56 -11.46 14.64
N TYR A 67 4.79 -11.89 14.37
CA TYR A 67 5.87 -10.96 14.10
C TYR A 67 5.69 -10.30 12.72
N LEU A 68 5.38 -11.09 11.68
CA LEU A 68 5.25 -10.59 10.30
C LEU A 68 3.91 -11.00 9.65
N SER A 69 3.20 -10.05 9.04
CA SER A 69 2.11 -10.34 8.10
C SER A 69 2.53 -9.96 6.68
N LEU A 70 2.36 -10.86 5.72
CA LEU A 70 2.54 -10.56 4.29
C LEU A 70 1.19 -10.41 3.61
N ILE A 71 0.94 -9.26 3.01
CA ILE A 71 -0.31 -8.92 2.34
C ILE A 71 -0.09 -9.01 0.83
N ILE A 72 -0.79 -9.93 0.18
CA ILE A 72 -0.68 -10.21 -1.24
C ILE A 72 -2.01 -9.91 -1.93
N PRO A 73 -2.15 -8.80 -2.68
CA PRO A 73 -3.35 -8.51 -3.45
C PRO A 73 -3.36 -9.38 -4.72
N ALA A 74 -4.51 -9.97 -5.05
CA ALA A 74 -4.66 -10.83 -6.21
C ALA A 74 -5.88 -10.44 -7.04
N TYR A 75 -5.68 -10.27 -8.35
CA TYR A 75 -6.76 -10.07 -9.32
C TYR A 75 -6.42 -10.74 -10.66
N ASN A 76 -7.09 -11.86 -10.94
CA ASN A 76 -6.82 -12.70 -12.10
C ASN A 76 -5.34 -13.11 -12.21
N GLU A 77 -4.85 -13.76 -11.15
CA GLU A 77 -3.47 -14.18 -10.93
C GLU A 77 -3.31 -15.71 -10.86
N GLU A 78 -4.25 -16.49 -11.42
CA GLU A 78 -4.26 -17.95 -11.26
C GLU A 78 -2.93 -18.64 -11.65
N TYR A 79 -2.21 -18.08 -12.61
CA TYR A 79 -0.93 -18.60 -13.09
C TYR A 79 0.29 -18.04 -12.37
N ARG A 80 0.23 -16.81 -11.82
CA ARG A 80 1.38 -16.15 -11.19
C ARG A 80 1.41 -16.36 -9.68
N LEU A 81 0.25 -16.34 -9.04
CA LEU A 81 0.09 -16.50 -7.60
C LEU A 81 0.77 -17.77 -7.03
N PRO A 82 0.68 -18.97 -7.66
CA PRO A 82 1.33 -20.17 -7.14
C PRO A 82 2.85 -20.03 -7.02
N GLY A 83 3.52 -19.41 -8.00
CA GLY A 83 4.97 -19.22 -7.99
C GLY A 83 5.40 -18.34 -6.83
N THR A 84 4.77 -17.18 -6.71
CA THR A 84 5.02 -16.20 -5.63
C THR A 84 4.75 -16.81 -4.25
N LEU A 85 3.63 -17.51 -4.07
CA LEU A 85 3.30 -18.11 -2.78
C LEU A 85 4.22 -19.27 -2.43
N ASN A 86 4.62 -20.12 -3.38
CA ASN A 86 5.59 -21.19 -3.09
C ASN A 86 6.95 -20.62 -2.68
N GLU A 87 7.47 -19.60 -3.40
CA GLU A 87 8.72 -18.92 -3.02
C GLU A 87 8.60 -18.31 -1.60
N THR A 88 7.50 -17.60 -1.35
CA THR A 88 7.22 -16.94 -0.07
C THR A 88 7.13 -17.94 1.09
N MET A 89 6.32 -18.99 0.94
CA MET A 89 6.12 -19.98 2.00
C MET A 89 7.41 -20.76 2.28
N ASN A 90 8.19 -21.12 1.26
CA ASN A 90 9.48 -21.78 1.45
C ASN A 90 10.43 -20.92 2.29
N TYR A 91 10.55 -19.63 1.96
CA TYR A 91 11.40 -18.71 2.72
C TYR A 91 10.92 -18.57 4.18
N LEU A 92 9.62 -18.35 4.39
CA LEU A 92 9.06 -18.13 5.74
C LEU A 92 9.18 -19.37 6.62
N GLN A 93 8.94 -20.57 6.07
CA GLN A 93 9.11 -21.83 6.80
C GLN A 93 10.57 -22.07 7.19
N GLN A 94 11.52 -21.79 6.29
CA GLN A 94 12.95 -21.89 6.61
C GLN A 94 13.35 -20.92 7.73
N ARG A 95 12.87 -19.68 7.67
CA ARG A 95 13.14 -18.68 8.71
C ARG A 95 12.54 -19.08 10.07
N ALA A 96 11.29 -19.55 10.11
CA ALA A 96 10.64 -20.03 11.33
C ALA A 96 11.28 -21.32 11.89
N ALA A 97 11.89 -22.15 11.03
CA ALA A 97 12.65 -23.31 11.47
C ALA A 97 13.96 -22.91 12.15
N ASN A 98 14.60 -21.84 11.67
CA ASN A 98 15.88 -21.33 12.18
C ASN A 98 15.72 -20.43 13.42
N ASP A 99 14.59 -19.71 13.53
CA ASP A 99 14.27 -18.82 14.64
C ASP A 99 12.87 -19.13 15.19
N LYS A 100 12.84 -19.73 16.39
CA LYS A 100 11.58 -20.10 17.07
C LYS A 100 10.74 -18.90 17.51
N SER A 101 11.34 -17.71 17.61
CA SER A 101 10.61 -16.48 17.95
C SER A 101 9.93 -15.86 16.72
N PHE A 102 10.37 -16.23 15.51
CA PHE A 102 9.79 -15.75 14.27
C PHE A 102 8.45 -16.44 14.00
N SER A 103 7.39 -15.65 14.00
CA SER A 103 6.04 -16.07 13.63
C SER A 103 5.53 -15.22 12.47
N TYR A 104 4.75 -15.83 11.58
CA TYR A 104 4.30 -15.15 10.38
C TYR A 104 2.87 -15.52 10.01
N GLU A 105 2.31 -14.74 9.09
CA GLU A 105 1.14 -15.12 8.31
C GLU A 105 1.20 -14.51 6.90
N VAL A 106 0.46 -15.10 5.98
CA VAL A 106 0.22 -14.61 4.62
C VAL A 106 -1.27 -14.36 4.45
N VAL A 107 -1.63 -13.12 4.13
CA VAL A 107 -3.00 -12.68 3.88
C VAL A 107 -3.15 -12.40 2.39
N ILE A 108 -3.81 -13.32 1.68
CA ILE A 108 -4.12 -13.18 0.27
C ILE A 108 -5.45 -12.43 0.16
N VAL A 109 -5.49 -11.36 -0.63
CA VAL A 109 -6.71 -10.57 -0.82
C VAL A 109 -7.16 -10.66 -2.27
N ASP A 110 -8.20 -11.46 -2.53
CA ASP A 110 -8.81 -11.57 -3.85
C ASP A 110 -9.74 -10.38 -4.11
N ASP A 111 -9.35 -9.53 -5.06
CA ASP A 111 -10.10 -8.34 -5.49
C ASP A 111 -11.18 -8.70 -6.52
N GLY A 112 -11.94 -9.78 -6.26
CA GLY A 112 -13.03 -10.25 -7.11
C GLY A 112 -12.57 -10.84 -8.44
N SER A 113 -11.64 -11.79 -8.40
CA SER A 113 -11.14 -12.47 -9.60
C SER A 113 -12.23 -13.27 -10.31
N LYS A 114 -12.10 -13.37 -11.63
CA LYS A 114 -13.00 -14.12 -12.53
C LYS A 114 -12.42 -15.46 -12.99
N ASP A 115 -11.14 -15.69 -12.73
CA ASP A 115 -10.40 -16.91 -13.06
C ASP A 115 -10.27 -17.84 -11.84
N GLY A 116 -9.35 -18.81 -11.90
CA GLY A 116 -9.07 -19.77 -10.84
C GLY A 116 -8.33 -19.22 -9.60
N THR A 117 -8.05 -17.91 -9.51
CA THR A 117 -7.26 -17.30 -8.42
C THR A 117 -7.78 -17.68 -7.03
N LYS A 118 -9.10 -17.62 -6.83
CA LYS A 118 -9.73 -17.97 -5.54
C LYS A 118 -9.43 -19.41 -5.13
N ARG A 119 -9.56 -20.35 -6.07
CA ARG A 119 -9.29 -21.78 -5.83
C ARG A 119 -7.84 -21.97 -5.42
N VAL A 120 -6.90 -21.38 -6.16
CA VAL A 120 -5.47 -21.42 -5.84
C VAL A 120 -5.21 -20.89 -4.43
N ALA A 121 -5.77 -19.74 -4.06
CA ALA A 121 -5.58 -19.17 -2.73
C ALA A 121 -6.07 -20.10 -1.62
N PHE A 122 -7.24 -20.72 -1.78
CA PHE A 122 -7.77 -21.69 -0.81
C PHE A 122 -6.96 -22.99 -0.74
N ASP A 123 -6.36 -23.45 -1.84
CA ASP A 123 -5.48 -24.61 -1.84
C ASP A 123 -4.24 -24.36 -0.94
N PHE A 124 -3.74 -23.12 -0.88
CA PHE A 124 -2.68 -22.74 0.04
C PHE A 124 -3.14 -22.69 1.51
N VAL A 125 -4.36 -22.23 1.79
CA VAL A 125 -4.91 -22.30 3.16
C VAL A 125 -4.97 -23.74 3.65
N LYS A 126 -5.49 -24.67 2.83
CA LYS A 126 -5.55 -26.09 3.16
C LYS A 126 -4.18 -26.70 3.39
N LYS A 127 -3.18 -26.28 2.62
CA LYS A 127 -1.81 -26.81 2.72
C LYS A 127 -1.07 -26.34 3.96
N TYR A 128 -1.28 -25.10 4.41
CA TYR A 128 -0.47 -24.45 5.44
C TYR A 128 -1.23 -24.09 6.73
N GLY A 129 -2.54 -24.28 6.74
CA GLY A 129 -3.44 -23.97 7.85
C GLY A 129 -3.82 -22.49 7.92
N VAL A 130 -5.02 -22.23 8.45
CA VAL A 130 -5.58 -20.88 8.62
C VAL A 130 -4.72 -19.96 9.49
N ASP A 131 -3.91 -20.52 10.38
CA ASP A 131 -3.03 -19.72 11.23
C ASP A 131 -1.84 -19.11 10.46
N ASN A 132 -1.42 -19.71 9.35
CA ASN A 132 -0.30 -19.21 8.54
C ASN A 132 -0.75 -18.60 7.21
N VAL A 133 -1.88 -19.03 6.64
CA VAL A 133 -2.39 -18.49 5.37
C VAL A 133 -3.88 -18.21 5.49
N ARG A 134 -4.28 -16.98 5.14
CA ARG A 134 -5.67 -16.52 5.17
C ARG A 134 -6.04 -15.87 3.84
N VAL A 135 -7.33 -15.92 3.51
CA VAL A 135 -7.88 -15.35 2.27
C VAL A 135 -9.00 -14.38 2.59
N ILE A 136 -8.93 -13.17 2.04
CA ILE A 136 -10.00 -12.18 2.07
C ILE A 136 -10.59 -12.08 0.67
N LEU A 137 -11.90 -12.31 0.55
CA LEU A 137 -12.62 -12.15 -0.70
C LEU A 137 -13.38 -10.81 -0.71
N LEU A 138 -13.08 -9.93 -1.65
CA LEU A 138 -13.82 -8.66 -1.80
C LEU A 138 -15.10 -8.81 -2.65
N GLY A 139 -15.29 -9.95 -3.31
CA GLY A 139 -16.47 -10.28 -4.11
C GLY A 139 -16.57 -9.59 -5.48
N LYS A 140 -16.01 -8.38 -5.63
CA LYS A 140 -15.86 -7.68 -6.91
C LYS A 140 -14.58 -6.85 -6.91
N ASN A 141 -14.15 -6.41 -8.11
CA ASN A 141 -12.97 -5.58 -8.25
C ASN A 141 -13.21 -4.15 -7.75
N HIS A 142 -12.52 -3.78 -6.67
CA HIS A 142 -12.48 -2.46 -6.08
C HIS A 142 -11.17 -1.72 -6.39
N GLY A 143 -10.11 -2.46 -6.72
CA GLY A 143 -8.78 -1.96 -7.04
C GLY A 143 -7.73 -2.38 -6.00
N LYS A 144 -6.47 -2.36 -6.43
CA LYS A 144 -5.30 -2.76 -5.63
C LYS A 144 -5.23 -2.05 -4.28
N GLY A 145 -5.47 -0.75 -4.24
CA GLY A 145 -5.45 0.03 -2.99
C GLY A 145 -6.48 -0.44 -1.98
N GLU A 146 -7.69 -0.83 -2.42
CA GLU A 146 -8.71 -1.39 -1.52
C GLU A 146 -8.30 -2.79 -1.02
N ALA A 147 -7.77 -3.64 -1.90
CA ALA A 147 -7.28 -4.96 -1.53
C ALA A 147 -6.15 -4.88 -0.49
N ILE A 148 -5.17 -4.00 -0.71
CA ILE A 148 -4.09 -3.76 0.25
C ILE A 148 -4.64 -3.19 1.55
N ARG A 149 -5.52 -2.18 1.50
CA ARG A 149 -6.17 -1.63 2.69
C ARG A 149 -6.77 -2.73 3.55
N LYS A 150 -7.52 -3.62 2.91
CA LYS A 150 -8.21 -4.71 3.57
C LYS A 150 -7.25 -5.70 4.21
N GLY A 151 -6.23 -6.13 3.49
CA GLY A 151 -5.21 -7.01 4.05
C GLY A 151 -4.49 -6.37 5.24
N MET A 152 -4.12 -5.09 5.11
CA MET A 152 -3.42 -4.35 6.16
C MET A 152 -4.27 -4.20 7.42
N LEU A 153 -5.53 -3.80 7.30
CA LEU A 153 -6.42 -3.60 8.44
C LEU A 153 -6.81 -4.91 9.16
N HIS A 154 -6.67 -6.06 8.50
CA HIS A 154 -7.02 -7.37 9.05
C HIS A 154 -5.80 -8.29 9.25
N SER A 155 -4.62 -7.71 9.46
CA SER A 155 -3.36 -8.40 9.71
C SER A 155 -2.99 -8.41 11.20
N ARG A 156 -2.29 -9.45 11.64
CA ARG A 156 -1.86 -9.72 13.02
C ARG A 156 -0.41 -9.37 13.32
N GLY A 157 0.35 -8.95 12.31
CA GLY A 157 1.78 -8.69 12.35
C GLY A 157 2.14 -7.45 13.16
N GLU A 158 3.32 -7.49 13.79
CA GLU A 158 4.05 -6.30 14.25
C GLU A 158 4.60 -5.50 13.06
N LEU A 159 5.11 -6.23 12.07
CA LEU A 159 5.51 -5.74 10.76
C LEU A 159 4.53 -6.27 9.71
N LEU A 160 4.16 -5.40 8.77
CA LEU A 160 3.23 -5.71 7.68
C LEU A 160 3.95 -5.44 6.36
N LEU A 161 4.13 -6.46 5.53
CA LEU A 161 4.77 -6.37 4.23
C LEU A 161 3.73 -6.50 3.12
N MET A 162 3.62 -5.47 2.29
CA MET A 162 2.96 -5.60 0.99
C MET A 162 3.90 -6.30 0.00
N LEU A 163 3.38 -7.30 -0.71
CA LEU A 163 4.08 -8.03 -1.76
C LEU A 163 3.13 -8.29 -2.95
N ASP A 164 3.55 -7.91 -4.16
CA ASP A 164 2.74 -8.17 -5.36
C ASP A 164 2.68 -9.67 -5.71
N ALA A 165 1.52 -10.12 -6.21
CA ALA A 165 1.26 -11.52 -6.54
C ALA A 165 2.03 -12.04 -7.77
N ASP A 166 2.69 -11.16 -8.54
CA ASP A 166 3.36 -11.51 -9.78
C ASP A 166 4.78 -12.07 -9.61
N GLY A 167 5.36 -11.97 -8.40
CA GLY A 167 6.70 -12.47 -8.10
C GLY A 167 7.81 -11.58 -8.67
N ALA A 168 7.49 -10.34 -9.04
CA ALA A 168 8.47 -9.42 -9.61
C ALA A 168 9.55 -9.00 -8.61
N THR A 169 9.24 -8.97 -7.31
CA THR A 169 10.22 -8.71 -6.24
C THR A 169 10.53 -9.98 -5.48
N LYS A 170 11.81 -10.19 -5.14
CA LYS A 170 12.24 -11.35 -4.35
C LYS A 170 11.89 -11.20 -2.88
N VAL A 171 11.24 -12.23 -2.33
CA VAL A 171 10.80 -12.22 -0.91
C VAL A 171 11.98 -12.12 0.06
N THR A 172 13.14 -12.64 -0.33
CA THR A 172 14.38 -12.59 0.45
C THR A 172 14.86 -11.17 0.76
N ASP A 173 14.44 -10.17 -0.02
CA ASP A 173 14.77 -8.77 0.27
C ASP A 173 13.98 -8.16 1.42
N LEU A 174 13.02 -8.89 2.01
CA LEU A 174 12.28 -8.42 3.17
C LEU A 174 13.20 -8.08 4.35
N GLU A 175 14.30 -8.83 4.50
CA GLU A 175 15.28 -8.58 5.57
C GLU A 175 15.98 -7.23 5.39
N LYS A 176 16.14 -6.75 4.16
CA LYS A 176 16.72 -5.42 3.91
C LYS A 176 15.80 -4.33 4.48
N LEU A 177 14.49 -4.45 4.25
CA LEU A 177 13.50 -3.51 4.76
C LEU A 177 13.41 -3.59 6.28
N GLU A 178 13.26 -4.79 6.80
CA GLU A 178 13.19 -5.08 8.23
C GLU A 178 14.39 -4.52 9.00
N ASN A 179 15.62 -4.80 8.55
CA ASN A 179 16.83 -4.35 9.22
C ASN A 179 16.92 -2.81 9.29
N GLN A 180 16.48 -2.10 8.25
CA GLN A 180 16.49 -0.64 8.25
C GLN A 180 15.42 -0.06 9.18
N ILE A 181 14.23 -0.66 9.26
CA ILE A 181 13.20 -0.25 10.23
C ILE A 181 13.74 -0.43 11.66
N HIS A 182 14.32 -1.59 11.98
CA HIS A 182 14.93 -1.84 13.28
C HIS A 182 16.05 -0.84 13.60
N ALA A 183 16.90 -0.52 12.62
CA ALA A 183 17.99 0.43 12.81
C ALA A 183 17.50 1.85 13.14
N ILE A 184 16.40 2.30 12.51
CA ILE A 184 15.79 3.60 12.83
C ILE A 184 15.09 3.55 14.18
N ALA A 185 14.25 2.54 14.40
CA ALA A 185 13.48 2.42 15.65
C ALA A 185 14.40 2.44 16.88
N ARG A 186 15.57 1.77 16.81
CA ARG A 186 16.57 1.79 17.91
C ARG A 186 17.25 3.13 18.12
N LYS A 187 17.40 3.96 17.08
CA LYS A 187 17.99 5.31 17.22
C LYS A 187 17.05 6.27 17.92
N ASP A 188 15.76 6.15 17.64
CA ASP A 188 14.71 7.00 18.24
C ASP A 188 14.34 6.54 19.66
N TYR A 189 14.81 5.36 20.08
CA TYR A 189 14.65 4.88 21.44
C TYR A 189 15.71 5.50 22.37
N HIS A 190 15.30 6.48 23.16
CA HIS A 190 16.09 7.03 24.25
C HIS A 190 15.69 6.37 25.59
N PRO A 191 16.58 5.62 26.26
CA PRO A 191 16.30 4.94 27.53
C PRO A 191 15.93 5.85 28.73
N GLY A 192 15.77 7.16 28.51
CA GLY A 192 15.57 8.18 29.54
C GLY A 192 14.23 8.93 29.50
N ASP A 193 13.36 8.72 28.49
CA ASP A 193 12.03 9.36 28.41
C ASP A 193 10.96 8.61 29.22
N SER A 194 11.35 8.11 30.40
CA SER A 194 10.51 7.38 31.33
C SER A 194 9.72 8.31 32.26
N ALA A 195 8.75 9.02 31.69
CA ALA A 195 7.55 9.42 32.43
C ALA A 195 6.54 8.24 32.56
N ALA A 196 6.78 7.14 31.84
CA ALA A 196 6.10 5.86 32.00
C ALA A 196 7.16 4.77 32.21
N GLY A 197 7.12 4.08 33.35
CA GLY A 197 8.09 3.05 33.71
C GLY A 197 8.16 1.92 32.68
N GLU A 198 9.35 1.32 32.52
CA GLU A 198 9.62 0.07 31.79
C GLU A 198 8.79 -0.19 30.53
N ALA A 199 8.62 0.82 29.66
CA ALA A 199 8.07 0.58 28.34
C ALA A 199 9.12 -0.20 27.52
N THR A 200 9.05 -1.54 27.57
CA THR A 200 9.78 -2.43 26.66
C THR A 200 9.62 -1.92 25.24
N PHE A 201 10.74 -1.61 24.58
CA PHE A 201 10.79 -1.23 23.17
C PHE A 201 9.98 -2.22 22.31
N ARG A 202 8.90 -1.74 21.69
CA ARG A 202 8.06 -2.51 20.76
C ARG A 202 8.05 -1.82 19.41
N ILE A 203 8.60 -2.51 18.41
CA ILE A 203 8.68 -1.97 17.04
C ILE A 203 7.29 -1.71 16.45
N SER A 204 6.28 -2.46 16.87
CA SER A 204 4.88 -2.28 16.46
C SER A 204 4.31 -0.92 16.85
N ASP A 205 4.81 -0.28 17.91
CA ASP A 205 4.31 1.00 18.42
C ASP A 205 4.99 2.23 17.79
N ILE A 206 6.13 2.04 17.11
CA ILE A 206 6.92 3.11 16.50
C ILE A 206 6.55 3.22 15.02
N PRO A 207 5.95 4.33 14.56
CA PRO A 207 5.46 4.42 13.19
C PRO A 207 6.63 4.69 12.23
N ILE A 208 6.99 3.69 11.44
CA ILE A 208 8.00 3.75 10.36
C ILE A 208 7.48 2.99 9.13
N VAL A 209 7.86 3.46 7.93
CA VAL A 209 7.59 2.79 6.65
C VAL A 209 8.87 2.64 5.82
N ALA A 210 9.07 1.47 5.24
CA ALA A 210 10.14 1.19 4.29
C ALA A 210 9.59 0.83 2.91
N PHE A 211 10.03 1.57 1.89
CA PHE A 211 9.67 1.40 0.49
C PHE A 211 10.80 0.66 -0.22
N GLY A 212 10.50 -0.51 -0.77
CA GLY A 212 11.34 -1.13 -1.78
C GLY A 212 11.41 -0.23 -3.03
N SER A 213 12.54 -0.25 -3.72
CA SER A 213 12.78 0.64 -4.85
C SER A 213 13.55 -0.05 -5.96
N ARG A 214 13.05 0.15 -7.18
CA ARG A 214 13.67 -0.26 -8.45
C ARG A 214 14.47 0.87 -9.06
N ALA A 215 14.55 2.03 -8.41
CA ALA A 215 15.21 3.23 -8.97
C ALA A 215 16.70 3.02 -9.31
N HIS A 216 17.34 1.99 -8.73
CA HIS A 216 18.72 1.62 -9.06
C HIS A 216 18.84 0.75 -10.33
N LEU A 217 17.75 0.12 -10.78
CA LEU A 217 17.69 -0.73 -11.97
C LEU A 217 17.26 0.04 -13.22
N GLU A 218 16.56 1.15 -13.04
CA GLU A 218 16.04 1.96 -14.13
C GLU A 218 16.89 3.22 -14.31
N GLU A 219 17.94 3.14 -15.15
CA GLU A 219 18.75 4.32 -15.56
C GLU A 219 17.90 5.45 -16.18
N LYS A 220 16.69 5.15 -16.64
CA LYS A 220 15.76 6.05 -17.34
C LYS A 220 14.52 6.46 -16.54
N ALA A 221 14.38 6.05 -15.28
CA ALA A 221 13.17 6.32 -14.47
C ALA A 221 12.91 7.81 -14.20
N LEU A 222 13.92 8.68 -14.43
CA LEU A 222 13.87 10.08 -14.03
C LEU A 222 13.11 11.02 -14.99
N ALA A 223 12.62 10.55 -16.14
CA ALA A 223 12.18 11.46 -17.21
C ALA A 223 10.84 11.09 -17.88
N THR A 224 9.79 10.83 -17.11
CA THR A 224 8.42 10.85 -17.65
C THR A 224 7.50 11.70 -16.77
N GLY A 225 6.52 12.38 -17.40
CA GLY A 225 5.64 13.35 -16.73
C GLY A 225 4.90 12.84 -15.50
N PHE A 226 4.76 11.52 -15.34
CA PHE A 226 4.18 10.91 -14.15
C PHE A 226 5.01 11.18 -12.88
N HIS A 227 6.34 11.13 -12.95
CA HIS A 227 7.20 11.43 -11.80
C HIS A 227 7.02 12.87 -11.30
N LEU A 228 6.92 13.83 -12.23
CA LEU A 228 6.63 15.23 -11.89
C LEU A 228 5.26 15.35 -11.20
N VAL A 229 4.25 14.62 -11.66
CA VAL A 229 2.91 14.67 -11.05
C VAL A 229 2.94 14.06 -9.64
N VAL A 230 3.64 12.94 -9.44
CA VAL A 230 3.83 12.34 -8.11
C VAL A 230 4.54 13.32 -7.17
N LEU A 231 5.61 13.95 -7.65
CA LEU A 231 6.35 14.97 -6.90
C LEU A 231 5.45 16.16 -6.52
N LEU A 232 4.64 16.64 -7.45
CA LEU A 232 3.72 17.76 -7.20
C LEU A 232 2.58 17.36 -6.25
N ALA A 233 2.13 16.11 -6.28
CA ALA A 233 1.03 15.63 -5.45
C ALA A 233 1.48 15.32 -4.01
N ALA A 234 2.46 14.44 -3.84
CA ALA A 234 2.92 13.95 -2.54
C ALA A 234 4.18 14.65 -2.02
N GLY A 235 4.92 15.39 -2.84
CA GLY A 235 6.20 16.03 -2.49
C GLY A 235 7.42 15.11 -2.63
N PRO A 236 8.64 15.62 -2.42
CA PRO A 236 9.89 14.83 -2.55
C PRO A 236 10.07 13.83 -1.40
N GLY A 237 10.77 12.71 -1.64
CA GLY A 237 11.19 11.80 -0.55
C GLY A 237 11.35 10.35 -0.97
N ILE A 238 10.45 9.82 -1.79
CA ILE A 238 10.51 8.46 -2.34
C ILE A 238 10.49 8.57 -3.86
N ARG A 239 11.51 8.01 -4.54
CA ARG A 239 11.61 8.08 -6.00
C ARG A 239 10.71 7.05 -6.67
N ASP A 240 10.74 5.81 -6.20
CA ASP A 240 9.90 4.72 -6.71
C ASP A 240 8.71 4.44 -5.78
N THR A 241 7.66 5.24 -5.91
CA THR A 241 6.43 5.01 -5.12
C THR A 241 5.66 3.75 -5.56
N GLN A 242 5.88 3.27 -6.79
CA GLN A 242 5.05 2.24 -7.42
C GLN A 242 5.56 0.81 -7.18
N CYS A 243 6.73 0.64 -6.54
CA CYS A 243 7.23 -0.69 -6.18
C CYS A 243 6.25 -1.44 -5.28
N GLY A 244 5.86 -2.65 -5.68
CA GLY A 244 4.93 -3.52 -4.94
C GLY A 244 5.43 -4.06 -3.61
N PHE A 245 6.61 -3.65 -3.15
CA PHE A 245 7.31 -4.20 -1.99
C PHE A 245 7.50 -3.12 -0.93
N LYS A 246 6.64 -3.10 0.09
CA LYS A 246 6.65 -2.04 1.12
C LYS A 246 6.35 -2.61 2.50
N MET A 247 7.16 -2.27 3.48
CA MET A 247 7.01 -2.74 4.86
C MET A 247 6.57 -1.60 5.77
N PHE A 248 5.60 -1.89 6.62
CA PHE A 248 4.99 -0.97 7.55
C PHE A 248 5.10 -1.55 8.95
N THR A 249 5.43 -0.71 9.92
CA THR A 249 5.14 -1.03 11.33
C THR A 249 3.63 -1.00 11.57
N ARG A 250 3.13 -1.80 12.53
CA ARG A 250 1.70 -1.87 12.86
C ARG A 250 1.08 -0.51 13.15
N SER A 251 1.75 0.33 13.94
CA SER A 251 1.30 1.69 14.25
C SER A 251 1.24 2.60 13.01
N ALA A 252 2.19 2.50 12.08
CA ALA A 252 2.13 3.21 10.80
C ALA A 252 0.97 2.70 9.94
N ALA A 253 0.84 1.38 9.80
CA ALA A 253 -0.25 0.77 9.03
C ALA A 253 -1.64 1.21 9.56
N ARG A 254 -1.82 1.21 10.89
CA ARG A 254 -3.05 1.70 11.54
C ARG A 254 -3.37 3.14 11.16
N LYS A 255 -2.40 4.05 11.22
CA LYS A 255 -2.62 5.47 10.86
C LYS A 255 -2.89 5.65 9.36
N LEU A 256 -2.15 4.96 8.52
CA LEU A 256 -2.21 5.14 7.07
C LEU A 256 -3.46 4.51 6.48
N PHE A 257 -3.69 3.22 6.71
CA PHE A 257 -4.76 2.46 6.04
C PHE A 257 -6.17 2.75 6.57
N THR A 258 -6.29 3.37 7.75
CA THR A 258 -7.57 3.95 8.21
C THR A 258 -7.91 5.27 7.50
N ASN A 259 -6.90 5.95 6.94
CA ASN A 259 -7.05 7.28 6.33
C ASN A 259 -6.94 7.29 4.80
N ILE A 260 -6.41 6.26 4.16
CA ILE A 260 -6.37 6.20 2.69
C ILE A 260 -7.77 6.22 2.09
N ARG A 261 -7.91 6.82 0.91
CA ARG A 261 -9.18 6.99 0.19
C ARG A 261 -9.09 6.48 -1.24
N LEU A 262 -7.90 6.52 -1.85
CA LEU A 262 -7.67 6.04 -3.20
C LEU A 262 -7.64 4.51 -3.19
N LYS A 263 -8.48 3.91 -4.03
CA LYS A 263 -8.70 2.45 -4.06
C LYS A 263 -7.91 1.74 -5.16
N ARG A 264 -7.34 2.50 -6.10
CA ARG A 264 -6.66 1.99 -7.30
C ARG A 264 -5.17 2.28 -7.22
N TRP A 265 -4.49 2.43 -8.35
CA TRP A 265 -3.03 2.52 -8.48
C TRP A 265 -2.40 3.70 -7.72
N CYS A 266 -3.13 4.81 -7.53
CA CYS A 266 -2.57 6.00 -6.89
C CYS A 266 -2.52 5.94 -5.35
N PHE A 267 -3.00 4.87 -4.72
CA PHE A 267 -2.95 4.71 -3.26
C PHE A 267 -1.53 4.78 -2.70
N ASP A 268 -0.53 4.31 -3.45
CA ASP A 268 0.87 4.37 -3.04
C ASP A 268 1.38 5.82 -2.87
N VAL A 269 0.89 6.72 -3.73
CA VAL A 269 1.23 8.15 -3.66
C VAL A 269 0.51 8.82 -2.49
N GLU A 270 -0.73 8.38 -2.20
CA GLU A 270 -1.48 8.81 -1.02
C GLU A 270 -0.80 8.39 0.28
N ILE A 271 -0.24 7.18 0.34
CA ILE A 271 0.56 6.72 1.48
C ILE A 271 1.74 7.67 1.73
N VAL A 272 2.49 8.05 0.69
CA VAL A 272 3.61 9.00 0.83
C VAL A 272 3.13 10.36 1.35
N PHE A 273 1.98 10.85 0.86
CA PHE A 273 1.39 12.09 1.36
C PHE A 273 1.02 11.98 2.86
N LEU A 274 0.34 10.90 3.25
CA LEU A 274 -0.09 10.69 4.63
C LEU A 274 1.08 10.45 5.59
N CYS A 275 2.14 9.75 5.16
CA CYS A 275 3.35 9.62 5.97
C CYS A 275 3.92 10.99 6.33
N LYS A 276 4.00 11.93 5.37
CA LYS A 276 4.46 13.29 5.64
C LYS A 276 3.52 14.07 6.53
N TRP A 277 2.21 13.92 6.32
CA TRP A 277 1.20 14.54 7.17
C TRP A 277 1.36 14.12 8.64
N PHE A 278 1.59 12.83 8.88
CA PHE A 278 1.76 12.27 10.23
C PHE A 278 3.20 12.36 10.77
N GLY A 279 4.15 12.85 9.99
CA GLY A 279 5.57 12.87 10.37
C GLY A 279 6.20 11.48 10.50
N ILE A 280 5.68 10.49 9.77
CA ILE A 280 6.17 9.10 9.78
C ILE A 280 7.46 9.02 8.94
N PRO A 281 8.60 8.56 9.50
CA PRO A 281 9.82 8.33 8.74
C PRO A 281 9.60 7.33 7.60
N MET A 282 10.11 7.69 6.42
CA MET A 282 10.06 6.87 5.22
C MET A 282 11.47 6.52 4.76
N LEU A 283 11.71 5.25 4.47
CA LEU A 283 12.96 4.72 3.95
C LEU A 283 12.78 4.28 2.50
N GLU A 284 13.77 4.51 1.64
CA GLU A 284 13.80 3.96 0.28
C GLU A 284 14.98 2.97 0.15
N ILE A 285 14.69 1.72 -0.18
CA ILE A 285 15.64 0.61 -0.11
C ILE A 285 15.65 -0.16 -1.43
N SER A 286 16.83 -0.37 -1.99
CA SER A 286 16.99 -1.11 -3.25
C SER A 286 16.62 -2.59 -3.10
N VAL A 287 15.75 -3.06 -3.99
CA VAL A 287 15.29 -4.47 -4.04
C VAL A 287 15.53 -5.10 -5.40
N ASN A 288 15.87 -6.38 -5.40
CA ASN A 288 15.97 -7.22 -6.58
C ASN A 288 14.58 -7.34 -7.21
N TRP A 289 14.46 -6.77 -8.40
CA TRP A 289 13.23 -6.76 -9.17
C TRP A 289 13.49 -7.25 -10.58
N SER A 290 12.57 -8.06 -11.08
CA SER A 290 12.58 -8.55 -12.46
C SER A 290 11.24 -8.27 -13.13
N GLU A 291 11.30 -7.89 -14.41
CA GLU A 291 10.08 -7.68 -15.19
C GLU A 291 9.36 -9.01 -15.42
N ILE A 292 8.09 -9.07 -14.99
CA ILE A 292 7.21 -10.22 -15.20
C ILE A 292 6.18 -9.84 -16.27
N PRO A 293 6.11 -10.58 -17.40
CA PRO A 293 5.10 -10.33 -18.43
C PRO A 293 3.66 -10.39 -17.89
N GLY A 294 2.74 -9.68 -18.56
CA GLY A 294 1.31 -9.71 -18.22
C GLY A 294 0.85 -8.62 -17.23
N SER A 295 1.49 -7.45 -17.26
CA SER A 295 1.07 -6.29 -16.45
C SER A 295 -0.43 -6.00 -16.62
N LYS A 296 -1.11 -5.78 -15.49
CA LYS A 296 -2.53 -5.42 -15.44
C LYS A 296 -2.74 -3.90 -15.52
N VAL A 297 -1.67 -3.11 -15.56
CA VAL A 297 -1.73 -1.65 -15.72
C VAL A 297 -1.97 -1.34 -17.20
N ASN A 298 -3.18 -0.90 -17.52
CA ASN A 298 -3.52 -0.44 -18.86
C ASN A 298 -3.06 1.02 -19.04
N PRO A 299 -2.29 1.38 -20.10
CA PRO A 299 -1.91 2.78 -20.36
C PRO A 299 -3.09 3.77 -20.43
N LEU A 300 -4.27 3.30 -20.83
CA LEU A 300 -5.51 4.11 -20.82
C LEU A 300 -5.96 4.53 -19.41
N SER A 301 -5.36 3.96 -18.35
CA SER A 301 -5.62 4.36 -16.97
C SER A 301 -4.88 5.62 -16.54
N ILE A 302 -3.86 6.08 -17.29
CA ILE A 302 -3.04 7.24 -16.93
C ILE A 302 -3.89 8.51 -16.69
N PRO A 303 -4.85 8.90 -17.55
CA PRO A 303 -5.69 10.08 -17.29
C PRO A 303 -6.47 9.98 -15.97
N ASN A 304 -6.97 8.79 -15.64
CA ASN A 304 -7.67 8.55 -14.38
C ASN A 304 -6.73 8.67 -13.18
N MET A 305 -5.49 8.18 -13.31
CA MET A 305 -4.46 8.34 -12.27
C MET A 305 -4.12 9.81 -12.04
N LEU A 306 -3.92 10.59 -13.11
CA LEU A 306 -3.66 12.03 -13.01
C LEU A 306 -4.83 12.76 -12.33
N TRP A 307 -6.06 12.38 -12.67
CA TRP A 307 -7.27 12.90 -12.03
C TRP A 307 -7.34 12.55 -10.54
N GLU A 308 -7.05 11.30 -10.15
CA GLU A 308 -7.00 10.88 -8.76
C GLU A 308 -5.95 11.66 -7.96
N LEU A 309 -4.76 11.89 -8.53
CA LEU A 309 -3.69 12.66 -7.89
C LEU A 309 -4.07 14.14 -7.72
N ALA A 310 -4.74 14.74 -8.70
CA ALA A 310 -5.24 16.10 -8.59
C ALA A 310 -6.31 16.23 -7.50
N LEU A 311 -7.28 15.31 -7.48
CA LEU A 311 -8.32 15.26 -6.44
C LEU A 311 -7.73 15.06 -5.05
N MET A 312 -6.78 14.15 -4.91
CA MET A 312 -6.09 13.88 -3.65
C MET A 312 -5.32 15.11 -3.16
N SER A 313 -4.55 15.74 -4.05
CA SER A 313 -3.77 16.94 -3.73
C SER A 313 -4.68 18.07 -3.25
N VAL A 314 -5.76 18.38 -3.98
CA VAL A 314 -6.72 19.40 -3.56
C VAL A 314 -7.44 18.98 -2.29
N GLY A 315 -7.98 17.76 -2.23
CA GLY A 315 -8.78 17.24 -1.12
C GLY A 315 -8.06 17.34 0.22
N TYR A 316 -6.81 16.89 0.30
CA TYR A 316 -6.04 16.98 1.54
C TYR A 316 -5.48 18.37 1.82
N ARG A 317 -4.91 19.07 0.84
CA ARG A 317 -4.29 20.40 1.07
C ARG A 317 -5.31 21.46 1.47
N THR A 318 -6.54 21.35 0.97
CA THR A 318 -7.65 22.23 1.37
C THR A 318 -8.40 21.73 2.60
N ARG A 319 -8.00 20.61 3.20
CA ARG A 319 -8.65 19.94 4.36
C ARG A 319 -10.11 19.55 4.12
N ILE A 320 -10.57 19.52 2.87
CA ILE A 320 -11.87 18.97 2.49
C ILE A 320 -11.92 17.48 2.87
N TRP A 321 -10.84 16.76 2.63
CA TRP A 321 -10.66 15.38 3.07
C TRP A 321 -10.05 15.37 4.46
N LYS A 322 -10.88 15.04 5.45
CA LYS A 322 -10.44 14.92 6.84
C LYS A 322 -9.55 13.70 7.01
N ILE A 323 -8.47 13.90 7.76
CA ILE A 323 -7.57 12.87 8.26
C ILE A 323 -7.87 12.69 9.74
N ASN A 324 -8.15 11.47 10.17
CA ASN A 324 -8.37 11.10 11.55
C ASN A 324 -7.01 10.82 12.21
N SER A 325 -6.73 11.53 13.31
CA SER A 325 -5.54 11.37 14.15
C SER A 325 -5.66 10.26 15.17
#